data_AF-A0A0H5CWG7-F1
#
_entry.id   AF-A0A0H5CWG7-F1
#
_cell.length_a   1.000
_cell.length_b   1.000
_cell.length_c   1.000
_cell.angle_alpha   90.00
_cell.angle_beta   90.00
_cell.angle_gamma   90.00
#
_symmetry.space_group_name_H-M   'P 1'
#
loop_
_entity.id
_entity.type
_entity.pdbx_description
1 polymer ?
#
loop_
_entity_poly.entity_id
_entity_poly.type
_entity_poly.pdbx_seq_one_letter_code
_entity_poly.pdbx_strand_id
1 'polypeptide(L)'
;MSVQTDTDLAYELLPGYGFFSRKGNFTKRIEIGQRLRKIQIYFDGVNPQQYAFPNVILIQPKGPKLRMMAVAESAVLSSDPNGQQDVDVRKALVNERNIKSGEETRPCLTIQLREAVDVEAIELGNRGVRLGKRMRNICVNGYRGGRLVSTHRGFDPADMVREMHKMHEAIGLSVPELRKKPARTAHRAAFVGRLLDQLESGEAREITPRQLAWLLPVFEPEVEKTPETAKLMTYIMAGAIEDQHPLPTANFGPMSKYLDTISGFEEAMAGVNAILSRRLGRETCFSAGRHIIQEQMLLRRKDEFLDGLDVLFPAMEEVGVTPMLAYGSLLGAVRDKGFLPHDDDVDVIYHDGSTSYEEMLARRGDLVEKFKALGFRMGRWKNDNFSLRQGNISLDIFPTWREGNKLYTMRKYPQYEAIALKHVLPTSRIDFYGRSYPAPADPEAFLKWRYGSGWTKSDPYYEWSWPLKDHA
;
A
#
# COMPACT_ATOMS: atom_id res chain seq x y z
N MET A 1 -17.32 30.43 25.99
CA MET A 1 -16.53 29.65 26.97
C MET A 1 -16.59 28.15 26.68
N SER A 2 -17.76 27.58 26.36
CA SER A 2 -17.92 26.17 25.95
C SER A 2 -17.10 25.74 24.71
N VAL A 3 -16.95 26.63 23.72
CA VAL A 3 -16.18 26.32 22.49
C VAL A 3 -14.71 25.98 22.78
N GLN A 4 -14.09 26.64 23.77
CA GLN A 4 -12.69 26.38 24.14
C GLN A 4 -12.55 25.05 24.88
N THR A 5 -13.51 24.71 25.77
CA THR A 5 -13.46 23.45 26.53
C THR A 5 -13.63 22.24 25.63
N ASP A 6 -14.50 22.32 24.62
CA ASP A 6 -14.71 21.26 23.63
C ASP A 6 -13.47 21.07 22.74
N THR A 7 -12.84 22.19 22.34
CA THR A 7 -11.62 22.16 21.55
C THR A 7 -10.48 21.46 22.30
N ASP A 8 -10.26 21.80 23.57
CA ASP A 8 -9.24 21.17 24.41
C ASP A 8 -9.50 19.67 24.62
N LEU A 9 -10.77 19.27 24.76
CA LEU A 9 -11.15 17.86 24.84
C LEU A 9 -10.93 17.12 23.52
N ALA A 10 -11.27 17.74 22.39
CA ALA A 10 -11.06 17.16 21.07
C ALA A 10 -9.55 16.93 20.77
N TYR A 11 -8.68 17.85 21.19
CA TYR A 11 -7.22 17.65 21.07
C TYR A 11 -6.70 16.48 21.92
N GLU A 12 -7.24 16.30 23.12
CA GLU A 12 -6.85 15.19 24.01
C GLU A 12 -7.38 13.85 23.44
N LEU A 13 -8.64 13.82 23.00
CA LEU A 13 -9.31 12.61 22.53
C LEU A 13 -8.82 12.15 21.14
N LEU A 14 -8.61 13.09 20.21
CA LEU A 14 -8.28 12.82 18.81
C LEU A 14 -6.85 13.27 18.44
N PRO A 15 -5.80 12.81 19.14
CA PRO A 15 -4.43 13.27 18.92
C PRO A 15 -3.91 12.95 17.52
N GLY A 16 -4.52 11.99 16.81
CA GLY A 16 -4.24 11.62 15.43
C GLY A 16 -5.10 12.31 14.38
N TYR A 17 -5.99 13.25 14.75
CA TYR A 17 -6.88 13.92 13.78
C TYR A 17 -6.10 14.57 12.62
N GLY A 18 -6.65 14.49 11.41
CA GLY A 18 -5.99 14.94 10.18
C GLY A 18 -5.01 13.94 9.58
N PHE A 19 -4.86 12.75 10.18
CA PHE A 19 -4.13 11.63 9.61
C PHE A 19 -4.76 11.12 8.31
N PHE A 20 -3.92 10.78 7.33
CA PHE A 20 -4.28 10.02 6.15
C PHE A 20 -3.10 9.21 5.60
N SER A 21 -3.36 8.08 4.96
CA SER A 21 -2.37 7.16 4.39
C SER A 21 -2.49 7.05 2.87
N ARG A 22 -1.93 5.99 2.29
CA ARG A 22 -1.65 5.88 0.86
C ARG A 22 -2.88 5.62 0.00
N LYS A 23 -3.71 4.64 0.36
CA LYS A 23 -4.89 4.22 -0.43
C LYS A 23 -6.05 3.80 0.47
N GLY A 24 -7.24 3.75 -0.12
CA GLY A 24 -8.43 3.20 0.52
C GLY A 24 -8.95 4.05 1.67
N ASN A 25 -9.34 3.35 2.74
CA ASN A 25 -10.06 3.90 3.90
C ASN A 25 -9.30 4.98 4.68
N PHE A 26 -7.98 5.04 4.47
CA PHE A 26 -7.13 6.04 5.11
C PHE A 26 -6.85 7.26 4.22
N THR A 27 -7.39 7.37 3.01
CA THR A 27 -7.19 8.59 2.20
C THR A 27 -7.91 9.80 2.82
N LYS A 28 -7.38 11.01 2.59
CA LYS A 28 -8.07 12.25 2.95
C LYS A 28 -8.98 12.63 1.79
N ARG A 29 -10.29 12.45 1.99
CA ARG A 29 -11.32 12.96 1.08
C ARG A 29 -11.65 14.40 1.45
N ILE A 30 -11.71 15.27 0.44
CA ILE A 30 -12.04 16.69 0.56
C ILE A 30 -13.22 16.96 -0.35
N GLU A 31 -14.37 17.32 0.23
CA GLU A 31 -15.54 17.72 -0.56
C GLU A 31 -15.28 19.05 -1.25
N ILE A 32 -15.55 19.10 -2.55
CA ILE A 32 -15.35 20.27 -3.41
C ILE A 32 -16.70 20.78 -3.93
N GLY A 33 -17.49 19.90 -4.57
CA GLY A 33 -18.79 20.24 -5.17
C GLY A 33 -18.74 21.35 -6.23
N GLN A 34 -17.66 21.45 -7.01
CA GLN A 34 -17.44 22.53 -7.99
C GLN A 34 -16.85 22.02 -9.30
N ARG A 35 -17.08 22.76 -10.38
CA ARG A 35 -16.39 22.56 -11.66
C ARG A 35 -15.03 23.25 -11.64
N LEU A 36 -13.94 22.49 -11.76
CA LEU A 36 -12.57 22.97 -11.65
C LEU A 36 -11.81 22.92 -12.98
N ARG A 37 -10.95 23.91 -13.23
CA ARG A 37 -9.97 23.93 -14.34
C ARG A 37 -8.51 23.88 -13.85
N LYS A 38 -8.29 24.26 -12.58
CA LYS A 38 -6.99 24.25 -11.90
C LYS A 38 -7.16 23.88 -10.43
N ILE A 39 -6.21 23.11 -9.90
CA ILE A 39 -6.12 22.71 -8.50
C ILE A 39 -4.77 23.19 -7.97
N GLN A 40 -4.74 23.75 -6.76
CA GLN A 40 -3.50 24.01 -6.05
C GLN A 40 -3.52 23.27 -4.73
N ILE A 41 -2.47 22.49 -4.49
CA ILE A 41 -2.21 21.86 -3.20
C ILE A 41 -1.02 22.59 -2.62
N TYR A 42 -1.12 23.08 -1.39
CA TYR A 42 -0.01 23.75 -0.74
C TYR A 42 0.06 23.40 0.75
N PHE A 43 1.19 23.68 1.40
CA PHE A 43 1.32 23.54 2.84
C PHE A 43 1.44 24.91 3.49
N ASP A 44 0.58 25.21 4.46
CA ASP A 44 0.58 26.47 5.21
C ASP A 44 1.54 26.35 6.41
N GLY A 45 2.84 26.40 6.12
CA GLY A 45 3.92 26.30 7.11
C GLY A 45 4.34 27.66 7.66
N VAL A 46 4.98 27.65 8.84
CA VAL A 46 5.58 28.86 9.44
C VAL A 46 7.06 29.01 9.06
N ASN A 47 7.76 27.89 8.90
CA ASN A 47 9.19 27.85 8.58
C ASN A 47 9.44 27.20 7.21
N PRO A 48 10.47 27.63 6.46
CA PRO A 48 10.90 26.96 5.24
C PRO A 48 11.28 25.50 5.49
N GLN A 49 10.72 24.58 4.70
CA GLN A 49 11.08 23.16 4.75
C GLN A 49 10.58 22.42 3.50
N GLN A 50 11.14 21.24 3.23
CA GLN A 50 10.68 20.37 2.15
C GLN A 50 9.40 19.60 2.52
N TYR A 51 8.52 19.43 1.56
CA TYR A 51 7.31 18.61 1.69
C TYR A 51 7.18 17.62 0.55
N ALA A 52 6.53 16.49 0.84
CA ALA A 52 6.10 15.54 -0.17
C ALA A 52 4.62 15.75 -0.48
N PHE A 53 4.29 15.93 -1.75
CA PHE A 53 2.91 16.12 -2.19
C PHE A 53 2.18 14.78 -2.34
N PRO A 54 0.90 14.70 -1.95
CA PRO A 54 0.12 13.47 -2.05
C PRO A 54 -0.16 13.06 -3.50
N ASN A 55 -0.59 11.82 -3.67
CA ASN A 55 -1.35 11.39 -4.83
C ASN A 55 -2.71 12.09 -4.84
N VAL A 56 -3.18 12.45 -6.03
CA VAL A 56 -4.43 13.18 -6.23
C VAL A 56 -5.35 12.36 -7.12
N ILE A 57 -6.57 12.12 -6.67
CA ILE A 57 -7.62 11.48 -7.45
C ILE A 57 -8.85 12.39 -7.39
N LEU A 58 -9.45 12.68 -8.54
CA LEU A 58 -10.71 13.44 -8.58
C LEU A 58 -11.88 12.47 -8.56
N ILE A 59 -12.93 12.81 -7.84
CA ILE A 59 -14.18 12.08 -7.81
C ILE A 59 -15.24 12.93 -8.49
N GLN A 60 -15.86 12.38 -9.54
CA GLN A 60 -16.95 13.05 -10.23
C GLN A 60 -18.31 12.73 -9.57
N PRO A 61 -19.28 13.67 -9.63
CA PRO A 61 -20.64 13.40 -9.19
C PRO A 61 -21.23 12.16 -9.86
N LYS A 62 -21.56 11.13 -9.07
CA LYS A 62 -22.11 9.84 -9.58
C LYS A 62 -21.25 9.17 -10.66
N GLY A 63 -19.97 9.53 -10.76
CA GLY A 63 -19.06 9.10 -11.83
C GLY A 63 -17.83 8.36 -11.31
N PRO A 64 -16.94 7.90 -12.21
CA PRO A 64 -15.75 7.17 -11.82
C PRO A 64 -14.71 8.07 -11.14
N LYS A 65 -13.76 7.44 -10.43
CA LYS A 65 -12.53 8.10 -9.98
C LYS A 65 -11.66 8.45 -11.18
N LEU A 66 -11.29 9.71 -11.33
CA LEU A 66 -10.41 10.20 -12.38
C LEU A 66 -8.96 10.31 -11.89
N ARG A 67 -8.07 9.55 -12.52
CA ARG A 67 -6.62 9.61 -12.27
C ARG A 67 -5.98 10.77 -13.02
N MET A 68 -4.90 11.31 -12.45
CA MET A 68 -4.15 12.43 -13.04
C MET A 68 -3.66 12.14 -14.47
N MET A 69 -3.37 10.89 -14.81
CA MET A 69 -2.97 10.52 -16.18
C MET A 69 -4.00 10.94 -17.24
N ALA A 70 -5.29 10.80 -16.93
CA ALA A 70 -6.37 11.17 -17.84
C ALA A 70 -6.56 12.69 -17.88
N VAL A 71 -6.54 13.36 -16.72
CA VAL A 71 -7.04 14.73 -16.60
C VAL A 71 -5.98 15.82 -16.50
N ALA A 72 -4.73 15.51 -16.13
CA ALA A 72 -3.70 16.54 -15.95
C ALA A 72 -3.08 16.97 -17.29
N GLU A 73 -3.19 18.26 -17.59
CA GLU A 73 -2.53 18.92 -18.72
C GLU A 73 -1.08 19.27 -18.36
N SER A 74 -0.88 19.93 -17.22
CA SER A 74 0.44 20.26 -16.69
C SER A 74 0.44 20.23 -15.16
N ALA A 75 1.62 20.13 -14.57
CA ALA A 75 1.82 20.26 -13.13
C ALA A 75 3.12 21.01 -12.87
N VAL A 76 3.11 21.94 -11.92
CA VAL A 76 4.25 22.82 -11.60
C VAL A 76 4.40 22.91 -10.09
N LEU A 77 5.64 22.82 -9.60
CA LEU A 77 6.00 23.10 -8.22
C LEU A 77 6.47 24.55 -8.08
N SER A 78 6.18 25.20 -6.95
CA SER A 78 6.70 26.53 -6.63
C SER A 78 8.20 26.54 -6.35
N SER A 79 8.77 25.41 -5.90
CA SER A 79 10.21 25.22 -5.75
C SER A 79 10.64 23.80 -6.12
N ASP A 80 11.84 23.68 -6.72
CA ASP A 80 12.47 22.40 -7.02
C ASP A 80 13.44 21.98 -5.89
N PRO A 81 13.42 20.72 -5.43
CA PRO A 81 14.32 20.21 -4.39
C PRO A 81 15.81 20.31 -4.70
N ASN A 82 16.21 20.38 -5.97
CA ASN A 82 17.63 20.34 -6.38
C ASN A 82 18.10 21.65 -7.04
N GLY A 83 17.24 22.66 -7.19
CA GLY A 83 17.53 23.86 -7.97
C GLY A 83 17.73 23.61 -9.47
N GLN A 84 17.43 22.40 -9.96
CA GLN A 84 17.50 22.00 -11.36
C GLN A 84 16.07 21.90 -11.90
N GLN A 85 15.68 22.78 -12.83
CA GLN A 85 14.33 22.87 -13.40
C GLN A 85 13.84 21.60 -14.15
N ASP A 86 14.56 20.48 -14.09
CA ASP A 86 14.40 19.33 -15.01
C ASP A 86 13.57 18.17 -14.46
N VAL A 87 12.91 18.31 -13.30
CA VAL A 87 11.93 17.30 -12.86
C VAL A 87 10.61 17.55 -13.59
N ASP A 88 10.24 16.67 -14.51
CA ASP A 88 8.90 16.62 -15.10
C ASP A 88 7.86 16.24 -14.01
N VAL A 89 7.39 17.26 -13.29
CA VAL A 89 6.43 17.15 -12.18
C VAL A 89 5.14 16.50 -12.65
N ARG A 90 4.71 16.78 -13.89
CA ARG A 90 3.52 16.15 -14.48
C ARG A 90 3.75 14.65 -14.62
N LYS A 91 4.89 14.22 -15.19
CA LYS A 91 5.25 12.81 -15.31
C LYS A 91 5.33 12.13 -13.94
N ALA A 92 5.86 12.80 -12.91
CA ALA A 92 5.85 12.28 -11.55
C ALA A 92 4.43 12.16 -10.96
N LEU A 93 3.57 13.15 -11.23
CA LEU A 93 2.17 13.18 -10.80
C LEU A 93 1.36 12.04 -11.41
N VAL A 94 1.41 11.86 -12.73
CA VAL A 94 0.60 10.84 -13.43
C VAL A 94 1.09 9.42 -13.19
N ASN A 95 2.38 9.22 -12.91
CA ASN A 95 2.97 7.92 -12.59
C ASN A 95 3.04 7.63 -11.08
N GLU A 96 2.36 8.42 -10.25
CA GLU A 96 2.35 8.25 -8.77
C GLU A 96 3.76 8.19 -8.13
N ARG A 97 4.78 8.82 -8.74
CA ARG A 97 6.16 8.88 -8.22
C ARG A 97 6.31 9.95 -7.14
N ASN A 98 7.29 9.87 -6.25
CA ASN A 98 7.46 10.90 -5.23
C ASN A 98 7.64 12.31 -5.84
N ILE A 99 6.85 13.27 -5.34
CA ILE A 99 6.95 14.69 -5.67
C ILE A 99 7.37 15.40 -4.38
N LYS A 100 8.57 15.98 -4.37
CA LYS A 100 9.09 16.75 -3.24
C LYS A 100 9.29 18.20 -3.67
N SER A 101 9.01 19.15 -2.78
CA SER A 101 9.38 20.55 -2.97
C SER A 101 10.84 20.79 -2.57
N GLY A 102 11.38 21.93 -2.98
CA GLY A 102 12.49 22.58 -2.29
C GLY A 102 12.09 23.11 -0.91
N GLU A 103 13.05 23.71 -0.22
CA GLU A 103 12.81 24.37 1.06
C GLU A 103 12.11 25.70 0.84
N GLU A 104 10.85 25.79 1.26
CA GLU A 104 10.06 27.02 1.16
C GLU A 104 9.00 27.05 2.26
N THR A 105 8.57 28.24 2.67
CA THR A 105 7.59 28.40 3.75
C THR A 105 6.22 27.87 3.34
N ARG A 106 5.86 28.05 2.06
CA ARG A 106 4.55 27.68 1.52
C ARG A 106 4.67 26.95 0.18
N PRO A 107 5.10 25.68 0.19
CA PRO A 107 5.24 24.90 -1.02
C PRO A 107 3.91 24.65 -1.68
N CYS A 108 3.87 24.77 -3.00
CA CYS A 108 2.66 24.66 -3.80
C CYS A 108 2.89 23.78 -5.03
N LEU A 109 2.02 22.78 -5.20
CA LEU A 109 1.83 22.02 -6.41
C LEU A 109 0.60 22.56 -7.12
N THR A 110 0.79 23.18 -8.29
CA THR A 110 -0.29 23.62 -9.17
C THR A 110 -0.52 22.59 -10.26
N ILE A 111 -1.77 22.12 -10.41
CA ILE A 111 -2.19 21.15 -11.41
C ILE A 111 -3.20 21.83 -12.34
N GLN A 112 -2.85 21.92 -13.62
CA GLN A 112 -3.76 22.36 -14.67
C GLN A 112 -4.46 21.13 -15.26
N LEU A 113 -5.79 21.12 -15.32
CA LEU A 113 -6.55 20.03 -15.93
C LEU A 113 -6.55 20.17 -17.46
N ARG A 114 -6.92 19.17 -18.26
CA ARG A 114 -7.03 19.34 -19.74
C ARG A 114 -8.25 20.17 -20.12
N GLU A 115 -9.32 19.96 -19.39
CA GLU A 115 -10.60 20.63 -19.53
C GLU A 115 -11.19 20.90 -18.15
N ALA A 116 -12.30 21.64 -18.10
CA ALA A 116 -12.99 21.88 -16.85
C ALA A 116 -13.76 20.61 -16.44
N VAL A 117 -13.49 20.09 -15.24
CA VAL A 117 -14.05 18.83 -14.71
C VAL A 117 -14.99 19.13 -13.55
N ASP A 118 -16.16 18.52 -13.51
CA ASP A 118 -17.03 18.55 -12.33
C ASP A 118 -16.43 17.65 -11.23
N VAL A 119 -16.05 18.26 -10.10
CA VAL A 119 -15.38 17.58 -9.00
C VAL A 119 -16.29 17.59 -7.78
N GLU A 120 -16.81 16.43 -7.42
CA GLU A 120 -17.53 16.20 -6.16
C GLU A 120 -16.54 16.28 -4.99
N ALA A 121 -15.44 15.53 -5.09
CA ALA A 121 -14.40 15.49 -4.07
C ALA A 121 -13.01 15.25 -4.65
N ILE A 122 -11.99 15.59 -3.87
CA ILE A 122 -10.59 15.24 -4.12
C ILE A 122 -10.14 14.25 -3.06
N GLU A 123 -9.63 13.09 -3.48
CA GLU A 123 -8.95 12.15 -2.60
C GLU A 123 -7.43 12.39 -2.64
N LEU A 124 -6.85 12.58 -1.46
CA LEU A 124 -5.41 12.70 -1.24
C LEU A 124 -4.87 11.43 -0.57
N GLY A 125 -3.90 10.81 -1.23
CA GLY A 125 -3.18 9.63 -0.72
C GLY A 125 -1.72 9.93 -0.44
N ASN A 126 -1.20 9.59 0.73
CA ASN A 126 0.23 9.76 1.02
C ASN A 126 1.09 8.88 0.09
N ARG A 127 2.17 9.42 -0.49
CA ARG A 127 3.11 8.66 -1.34
C ARG A 127 4.12 7.81 -0.54
N GLY A 128 3.77 7.39 0.68
CA GLY A 128 4.63 6.58 1.54
C GLY A 128 5.77 7.34 2.21
N VAL A 129 5.67 8.67 2.29
CA VAL A 129 6.64 9.49 3.03
C VAL A 129 6.23 9.52 4.51
N ARG A 130 7.20 9.48 5.43
CA ARG A 130 6.95 9.57 6.88
C ARG A 130 6.12 10.82 7.16
N LEU A 131 4.92 10.61 7.67
CA LEU A 131 3.99 11.68 8.05
C LEU A 131 4.47 12.27 9.38
N GLY A 132 4.55 13.59 9.44
CA GLY A 132 4.68 14.34 10.69
C GLY A 132 3.47 15.27 10.87
N LYS A 133 3.37 15.93 12.03
CA LYS A 133 2.32 16.92 12.32
C LYS A 133 2.13 17.94 11.19
N ARG A 134 3.21 18.28 10.48
CA ARG A 134 3.23 19.19 9.32
C ARG A 134 2.25 18.82 8.18
N MET A 135 1.85 17.56 8.06
CA MET A 135 0.88 17.14 7.03
C MET A 135 -0.53 17.69 7.31
N ARG A 136 -0.82 18.08 8.56
CA ARG A 136 -2.03 18.84 8.92
C ARG A 136 -2.13 20.18 8.21
N ASN A 137 -0.99 20.74 7.80
CA ASN A 137 -0.92 22.06 7.15
C ASN A 137 -1.28 22.02 5.66
N ILE A 138 -1.57 20.84 5.11
CA ILE A 138 -1.99 20.72 3.72
C ILE A 138 -3.26 21.52 3.48
N CYS A 139 -3.32 22.22 2.37
CA CYS A 139 -4.45 23.00 1.92
C CYS A 139 -4.71 22.71 0.45
N VAL A 140 -5.98 22.80 0.04
CA VAL A 140 -6.40 22.58 -1.35
C VAL A 140 -7.28 23.71 -1.80
N ASN A 141 -6.89 24.35 -2.91
CA ASN A 141 -7.67 25.37 -3.60
C ASN A 141 -8.14 24.84 -4.95
N GLY A 142 -9.42 25.05 -5.26
CA GLY A 142 -10.02 24.76 -6.56
C GLY A 142 -10.34 26.05 -7.30
N TYR A 143 -10.01 26.11 -8.59
CA TYR A 143 -10.25 27.28 -9.44
C TYR A 143 -11.12 26.95 -10.65
N ARG A 144 -12.04 27.85 -11.00
CA ARG A 144 -12.87 27.82 -12.20
C ARG A 144 -12.63 29.09 -13.02
N GLY A 145 -12.09 28.96 -14.23
CA GLY A 145 -11.80 30.12 -15.10
C GLY A 145 -10.93 31.18 -14.43
N GLY A 146 -9.90 30.76 -13.68
CA GLY A 146 -9.01 31.67 -12.93
C GLY A 146 -9.53 32.14 -11.57
N ARG A 147 -10.84 32.07 -11.32
CA ARG A 147 -11.46 32.43 -10.02
C ARG A 147 -11.33 31.29 -9.01
N LEU A 148 -10.90 31.60 -7.79
CA LEU A 148 -10.93 30.67 -6.66
C LEU A 148 -12.39 30.38 -6.28
N VAL A 149 -12.79 29.10 -6.29
CA VAL A 149 -14.16 28.66 -6.02
C VAL A 149 -14.27 27.69 -4.84
N SER A 150 -13.16 27.15 -4.35
CA SER A 150 -13.12 26.29 -3.17
C SER A 150 -11.76 26.41 -2.49
N THR A 151 -11.76 26.40 -1.15
CA THR A 151 -10.57 26.38 -0.28
C THR A 151 -10.83 25.41 0.85
N HIS A 152 -9.91 24.49 1.09
CA HIS A 152 -9.98 23.52 2.18
C HIS A 152 -8.66 23.45 2.93
N ARG A 153 -8.73 23.36 4.26
CA ARG A 153 -7.58 23.10 5.14
C ARG A 153 -7.63 21.65 5.60
N GLY A 154 -6.50 20.95 5.54
CA GLY A 154 -6.38 19.54 5.92
C GLY A 154 -6.67 19.29 7.40
N PHE A 155 -6.43 20.30 8.22
CA PHE A 155 -6.76 20.35 9.63
C PHE A 155 -7.61 21.60 9.93
N ASP A 156 -8.77 21.37 10.52
CA ASP A 156 -9.67 22.40 11.03
C ASP A 156 -10.12 21.99 12.45
N PRO A 157 -9.81 22.77 13.50
CA PRO A 157 -10.25 22.50 14.87
C PRO A 157 -11.77 22.39 15.02
N ALA A 158 -12.55 23.19 14.27
CA ALA A 158 -14.00 23.13 14.33
C ALA A 158 -14.51 21.80 13.77
N ASP A 159 -13.90 21.30 12.70
CA ASP A 159 -14.22 19.99 12.14
C ASP A 159 -13.84 18.86 13.10
N MET A 160 -12.69 18.96 13.76
CA MET A 160 -12.26 18.00 14.78
C MET A 160 -13.26 17.91 15.94
N VAL A 161 -13.76 19.05 16.43
CA VAL A 161 -14.81 19.09 17.46
C VAL A 161 -16.10 18.44 16.95
N ARG A 162 -16.53 18.72 15.71
CA ARG A 162 -17.72 18.07 15.13
C ARG A 162 -17.56 16.55 15.02
N GLU A 163 -16.39 16.07 14.60
CA GLU A 163 -16.11 14.63 14.54
C GLU A 163 -16.07 14.00 15.94
N MET A 164 -15.50 14.69 16.94
CA MET A 164 -15.58 14.24 18.34
C MET A 164 -17.04 14.06 18.79
N HIS A 165 -17.91 15.05 18.54
CA HIS A 165 -19.32 14.98 18.93
C HIS A 165 -20.03 13.78 18.27
N LYS A 166 -19.83 13.58 16.95
CA LYS A 166 -20.37 12.41 16.24
C LYS A 166 -19.91 11.09 16.85
N MET A 167 -18.61 10.98 17.17
CA MET A 167 -18.07 9.76 17.76
C MET A 167 -18.62 9.50 19.18
N HIS A 168 -18.94 10.53 19.96
CA HIS A 168 -19.62 10.36 21.25
C HIS A 168 -21.06 9.86 21.06
N GLU A 169 -21.81 10.49 20.15
CA GLU A 169 -23.18 10.08 19.83
C GLU A 169 -23.24 8.61 19.36
N ALA A 170 -22.32 8.22 18.47
CA ALA A 170 -22.22 6.87 17.94
C ALA A 170 -22.03 5.77 19.01
N ILE A 171 -21.44 6.12 20.16
CA ILE A 171 -21.27 5.20 21.30
C ILE A 171 -22.26 5.46 22.46
N GLY A 172 -23.24 6.35 22.25
CA GLY A 172 -24.25 6.71 23.24
C GLY A 172 -23.72 7.48 24.44
N LEU A 173 -22.74 8.37 24.21
CA LEU A 173 -22.22 9.31 25.20
C LEU A 173 -22.56 10.76 24.81
N SER A 174 -22.73 11.61 25.83
CA SER A 174 -22.73 13.07 25.67
C SER A 174 -21.31 13.62 25.85
N VAL A 175 -20.96 14.71 25.16
CA VAL A 175 -19.70 15.42 25.37
C VAL A 175 -19.78 16.25 26.67
N PRO A 176 -18.89 16.03 27.66
CA PRO A 176 -18.89 16.78 28.91
C PRO A 176 -18.10 18.09 28.83
N GLU A 177 -18.44 19.07 29.67
CA GLU A 177 -17.66 20.30 29.84
C GLU A 177 -16.47 20.07 30.80
N LEU A 178 -15.26 19.84 30.27
CA LEU A 178 -14.07 19.50 31.06
C LEU A 178 -12.93 20.52 30.95
N ARG A 179 -12.71 21.28 32.03
CA ARG A 179 -11.70 22.36 32.05
C ARG A 179 -10.28 21.90 32.40
N LYS A 180 -10.13 20.89 33.25
CA LYS A 180 -8.82 20.44 33.74
C LYS A 180 -8.32 19.25 32.92
N LYS A 181 -7.03 19.26 32.56
CA LYS A 181 -6.40 18.18 31.79
C LYS A 181 -6.60 16.78 32.40
N PRO A 182 -6.40 16.55 33.72
CA PRO A 182 -6.63 15.22 34.31
C PRO A 182 -8.06 14.68 34.09
N ALA A 183 -9.06 15.56 34.13
CA ALA A 183 -10.45 15.16 33.88
C ALA A 183 -10.67 14.79 32.40
N ARG A 184 -10.05 15.51 31.46
CA ARG A 184 -10.07 15.16 30.03
C ARG A 184 -9.37 13.85 29.74
N THR A 185 -8.22 13.60 30.36
CA THR A 185 -7.48 12.34 30.21
C THR A 185 -8.30 11.16 30.74
N ALA A 186 -8.97 11.31 31.90
CA ALA A 186 -9.86 10.30 32.45
C ALA A 186 -11.07 10.04 31.54
N HIS A 187 -11.68 11.10 30.98
CA HIS A 187 -12.79 10.97 30.03
C HIS A 187 -12.36 10.26 28.75
N ARG A 188 -11.18 10.57 28.21
CA ARG A 188 -10.61 9.86 27.07
C ARG A 188 -10.48 8.36 27.35
N ALA A 189 -9.95 7.97 28.51
CA ALA A 189 -9.82 6.56 28.87
C ALA A 189 -11.19 5.87 28.93
N ALA A 190 -12.19 6.50 29.56
CA ALA A 190 -13.56 5.97 29.62
C ALA A 190 -14.22 5.86 28.23
N PHE A 191 -14.03 6.87 27.38
CA PHE A 191 -14.50 6.86 25.99
C PHE A 191 -13.92 5.68 25.21
N VAL A 192 -12.59 5.50 25.26
CA VAL A 192 -11.90 4.44 24.53
C VAL A 192 -12.32 3.05 25.04
N GLY A 193 -12.44 2.87 26.36
CA GLY A 193 -12.91 1.62 26.95
C GLY A 193 -14.30 1.24 26.45
N ARG A 194 -15.26 2.15 26.56
CA ARG A 194 -16.64 1.93 26.09
C ARG A 194 -16.72 1.64 24.59
N LEU A 195 -15.93 2.35 23.78
CA LEU A 195 -15.86 2.10 22.34
C LEU A 195 -15.33 0.69 22.05
N LEU A 196 -14.28 0.25 22.74
CA LEU A 196 -13.73 -1.10 22.57
C LEU A 196 -14.74 -2.18 22.98
N ASP A 197 -15.46 -1.99 24.09
CA ASP A 197 -16.52 -2.92 24.53
C ASP A 197 -17.61 -3.05 23.46
N GLN A 198 -18.06 -1.92 22.90
CA GLN A 198 -19.08 -1.93 21.84
C GLN A 198 -18.57 -2.51 20.52
N LEU A 199 -17.30 -2.31 20.18
CA LEU A 199 -16.69 -2.94 18.99
C LEU A 199 -16.62 -4.47 19.16
N GLU A 200 -16.38 -4.95 20.37
CA GLU A 200 -16.30 -6.37 20.71
C GLU A 200 -17.67 -7.07 20.76
N SER A 201 -18.69 -6.38 21.28
CA SER A 201 -20.08 -6.86 21.29
C SER A 201 -20.77 -6.73 19.92
N GLY A 202 -20.22 -5.93 19.00
CA GLY A 202 -20.83 -5.62 17.71
C GLY A 202 -21.93 -4.54 17.79
N GLU A 203 -22.05 -3.84 18.91
CA GLU A 203 -23.00 -2.75 19.13
C GLU A 203 -22.54 -1.42 18.53
N ALA A 204 -21.23 -1.23 18.34
CA ALA A 204 -20.68 0.01 17.81
C ALA A 204 -21.23 0.27 16.40
N ARG A 205 -21.94 1.38 16.22
CA ARG A 205 -22.45 1.82 14.92
C ARG A 205 -21.58 2.94 14.37
N GLU A 206 -21.32 2.90 13.06
CA GLU A 206 -20.85 4.07 12.30
C GLU A 206 -19.47 4.66 12.69
N ILE A 207 -18.54 3.85 13.22
CA ILE A 207 -17.14 4.27 13.44
C ILE A 207 -16.21 3.67 12.38
N THR A 208 -15.60 4.53 11.57
CA THR A 208 -14.68 4.12 10.50
C THR A 208 -13.28 3.77 11.01
N PRO A 209 -12.49 2.96 10.28
CA PRO A 209 -11.09 2.69 10.62
C PRO A 209 -10.24 3.96 10.74
N ARG A 210 -10.55 5.01 9.97
CA ARG A 210 -9.85 6.30 10.05
C ARG A 210 -10.17 7.06 11.33
N GLN A 211 -11.42 7.03 11.78
CA GLN A 211 -11.81 7.64 13.06
C GLN A 211 -11.16 6.92 14.24
N LEU A 212 -11.07 5.58 14.20
CA LEU A 212 -10.30 4.82 15.19
C LEU A 212 -8.82 5.25 15.19
N ALA A 213 -8.21 5.42 14.01
CA ALA A 213 -6.82 5.88 13.91
C ALA A 213 -6.61 7.30 14.48
N TRP A 214 -7.63 8.16 14.52
CA TRP A 214 -7.53 9.47 15.15
C TRP A 214 -7.39 9.43 16.67
N LEU A 215 -7.81 8.33 17.32
CA LEU A 215 -7.62 8.13 18.76
C LEU A 215 -6.14 7.87 19.11
N LEU A 216 -5.33 7.44 18.13
CA LEU A 216 -3.91 7.15 18.33
C LEU A 216 -3.05 8.40 18.10
N PRO A 217 -2.03 8.67 18.93
CA PRO A 217 -1.05 9.75 18.72
C PRO A 217 -0.06 9.46 17.57
N VAL A 218 -0.57 9.20 16.36
CA VAL A 218 0.21 8.76 15.18
C VAL A 218 1.30 9.73 14.72
N PHE A 219 1.26 10.99 15.19
CA PHE A 219 2.25 12.00 14.85
C PHE A 219 3.38 12.16 15.87
N GLU A 220 3.26 11.54 17.06
CA GLU A 220 4.29 11.63 18.10
C GLU A 220 5.49 10.76 17.75
N PRO A 221 6.73 11.17 18.07
CA PRO A 221 7.95 10.43 17.75
C PRO A 221 8.00 9.07 18.44
N GLU A 222 7.53 9.01 19.69
CA GLU A 222 7.37 7.80 20.48
C GLU A 222 5.90 7.65 20.88
N VAL A 223 5.46 6.40 21.06
CA VAL A 223 4.09 6.08 21.46
C VAL A 223 4.11 5.09 22.60
N GLU A 224 3.18 5.27 23.53
CA GLU A 224 2.92 4.28 24.56
C GLU A 224 2.10 3.12 23.98
N LYS A 225 2.57 1.90 24.21
CA LYS A 225 1.86 0.67 23.84
C LYS A 225 1.19 0.11 25.09
N THR A 226 -0.12 0.11 25.09
CA THR A 226 -0.96 -0.44 26.16
C THR A 226 -1.89 -1.49 25.55
N PRO A 227 -2.51 -2.37 26.36
CA PRO A 227 -3.51 -3.31 25.86
C PRO A 227 -4.63 -2.62 25.05
N GLU A 228 -5.05 -1.42 25.46
CA GLU A 228 -6.07 -0.64 24.77
C GLU A 228 -5.59 -0.13 23.41
N THR A 229 -4.36 0.37 23.29
CA THR A 229 -3.84 0.83 22.00
C THR A 229 -3.55 -0.33 21.04
N ALA A 230 -3.17 -1.51 21.56
CA ALA A 230 -3.05 -2.74 20.79
C ALA A 230 -4.42 -3.22 20.26
N LYS A 231 -5.46 -3.22 21.11
CA LYS A 231 -6.83 -3.54 20.69
C LYS A 231 -7.34 -2.54 19.65
N LEU A 232 -7.14 -1.23 19.84
CA LEU A 232 -7.50 -0.22 18.86
C LEU A 232 -6.80 -0.46 17.51
N MET A 233 -5.49 -0.73 17.51
CA MET A 233 -4.75 -1.06 16.29
C MET A 233 -5.34 -2.28 15.57
N THR A 234 -5.71 -3.32 16.32
CA THR A 234 -6.34 -4.53 15.78
C THR A 234 -7.67 -4.21 15.10
N TYR A 235 -8.55 -3.41 15.71
CA TYR A 235 -9.82 -2.99 15.09
C TYR A 235 -9.63 -2.06 13.90
N ILE A 236 -8.63 -1.17 13.93
CA ILE A 236 -8.23 -0.34 12.79
C ILE A 236 -7.85 -1.23 11.60
N MET A 237 -7.04 -2.26 11.84
CA MET A 237 -6.62 -3.21 10.80
C MET A 237 -7.81 -4.02 10.30
N ALA A 238 -8.61 -4.60 11.19
CA ALA A 238 -9.75 -5.45 10.84
C ALA A 238 -10.76 -4.69 9.96
N GLY A 239 -11.19 -3.51 10.39
CA GLY A 239 -12.12 -2.70 9.59
C GLY A 239 -11.51 -2.26 8.26
N ALA A 240 -10.22 -1.91 8.23
CA ALA A 240 -9.57 -1.54 6.98
C ALA A 240 -9.47 -2.69 5.97
N ILE A 241 -9.25 -3.92 6.45
CA ILE A 241 -9.18 -5.14 5.63
C ILE A 241 -10.58 -5.57 5.19
N GLU A 242 -11.57 -5.49 6.07
CA GLU A 242 -12.98 -5.79 5.78
C GLU A 242 -13.51 -4.91 4.64
N ASP A 243 -13.31 -3.60 4.76
CA ASP A 243 -13.72 -2.60 3.76
C ASP A 243 -12.99 -2.77 2.43
N GLN A 244 -11.71 -3.16 2.46
CA GLN A 244 -10.88 -3.29 1.27
C GLN A 244 -9.78 -4.35 1.45
N HIS A 245 -9.93 -5.49 0.79
CA HIS A 245 -8.87 -6.47 0.56
C HIS A 245 -8.83 -6.88 -0.92
N PRO A 246 -7.64 -7.07 -1.53
CA PRO A 246 -6.30 -6.91 -0.95
C PRO A 246 -5.96 -5.46 -0.56
N LEU A 247 -5.31 -5.29 0.59
CA LEU A 247 -4.93 -3.99 1.15
C LEU A 247 -3.41 -3.81 1.12
N PRO A 248 -2.85 -2.70 0.62
CA PRO A 248 -1.40 -2.50 0.67
C PRO A 248 -0.89 -2.46 2.12
N THR A 249 0.09 -3.31 2.49
CA THR A 249 0.68 -3.34 3.85
C THR A 249 1.20 -1.97 4.27
N ALA A 250 1.79 -1.23 3.33
CA ALA A 250 2.27 0.14 3.53
C ALA A 250 1.20 1.14 3.98
N ASN A 251 -0.10 0.82 3.91
CA ASN A 251 -1.16 1.67 4.46
C ASN A 251 -1.01 1.86 5.99
N PHE A 252 -0.44 0.87 6.69
CA PHE A 252 -0.20 0.94 8.13
C PHE A 252 1.16 1.57 8.49
N GLY A 253 1.99 1.92 7.52
CA GLY A 253 3.31 2.53 7.74
C GLY A 253 3.29 3.76 8.68
N PRO A 254 2.31 4.67 8.61
CA PRO A 254 2.21 5.76 9.57
C PRO A 254 1.90 5.36 11.01
N MET A 255 1.28 4.20 11.20
CA MET A 255 0.98 3.60 12.51
C MET A 255 2.01 2.51 12.85
N SER A 256 3.12 2.42 12.11
CA SER A 256 4.09 1.34 12.26
C SER A 256 4.67 1.22 13.66
N LYS A 257 4.62 2.27 14.48
CA LYS A 257 5.12 2.25 15.87
C LYS A 257 4.30 1.35 16.80
N TYR A 258 3.04 1.08 16.45
CA TYR A 258 2.21 0.09 17.13
C TYR A 258 2.46 -1.33 16.61
N LEU A 259 3.24 -1.45 15.54
CA LEU A 259 3.45 -2.62 14.70
C LEU A 259 4.95 -2.78 14.38
N ASP A 260 5.82 -2.31 15.28
CA ASP A 260 7.28 -2.25 15.08
C ASP A 260 8.00 -3.45 15.70
N THR A 261 7.27 -4.49 16.08
CA THR A 261 7.80 -5.81 16.44
C THR A 261 7.05 -6.89 15.65
N ILE A 262 7.73 -7.97 15.29
CA ILE A 262 7.18 -9.17 14.66
C ILE A 262 6.06 -9.71 15.55
N SER A 263 6.40 -9.97 16.82
CA SER A 263 5.45 -10.47 17.83
C SER A 263 4.17 -9.65 17.92
N GLY A 264 4.29 -8.32 18.02
CA GLY A 264 3.14 -7.42 18.12
C GLY A 264 2.32 -7.35 16.83
N PHE A 265 2.97 -7.47 15.67
CA PHE A 265 2.29 -7.54 14.39
C PHE A 265 1.52 -8.86 14.22
N GLU A 266 2.12 -10.00 14.59
CA GLU A 266 1.49 -11.32 14.56
C GLU A 266 0.28 -11.38 15.50
N GLU A 267 0.40 -10.83 16.72
CA GLU A 267 -0.71 -10.72 17.65
C GLU A 267 -1.87 -9.89 17.06
N ALA A 268 -1.56 -8.75 16.44
CA ALA A 268 -2.56 -7.93 15.77
C ALA A 268 -3.23 -8.69 14.60
N MET A 269 -2.47 -9.43 13.79
CA MET A 269 -3.04 -10.24 12.69
C MET A 269 -3.90 -11.41 13.20
N ALA A 270 -3.52 -12.04 14.31
CA ALA A 270 -4.35 -13.06 14.95
C ALA A 270 -5.68 -12.46 15.44
N GLY A 271 -5.63 -11.28 16.08
CA GLY A 271 -6.81 -10.53 16.49
C GLY A 271 -7.70 -10.11 15.32
N VAL A 272 -7.11 -9.66 14.20
CA VAL A 272 -7.82 -9.37 12.95
C VAL A 272 -8.60 -10.59 12.48
N ASN A 273 -7.96 -11.76 12.40
CA ASN A 273 -8.62 -12.99 11.97
C ASN A 273 -9.76 -13.40 12.91
N ALA A 274 -9.58 -13.25 14.23
CA ALA A 274 -10.64 -13.54 15.20
C ALA A 274 -11.86 -12.60 15.03
N ILE A 275 -11.62 -11.30 14.83
CA ILE A 275 -12.68 -10.31 14.60
C ILE A 275 -13.41 -10.60 13.29
N LEU A 276 -12.67 -10.76 12.18
CA LEU A 276 -13.26 -10.98 10.86
C LEU A 276 -13.97 -12.32 10.77
N SER A 277 -13.46 -13.36 11.43
CA SER A 277 -14.14 -14.66 11.46
C SER A 277 -15.52 -14.57 12.13
N ARG A 278 -15.59 -13.82 13.25
CA ARG A 278 -16.85 -13.55 13.95
C ARG A 278 -17.83 -12.74 13.10
N ARG A 279 -17.36 -11.66 12.48
CA ARG A 279 -18.20 -10.75 11.66
C ARG A 279 -18.71 -11.41 10.39
N LEU A 280 -17.88 -12.20 9.73
CA LEU A 280 -18.22 -12.87 8.46
C LEU A 280 -18.91 -14.22 8.67
N GLY A 281 -19.00 -14.72 9.90
CA GLY A 281 -19.64 -16.01 10.22
C GLY A 281 -18.94 -17.23 9.62
N ARG A 282 -17.64 -17.12 9.33
CA ARG A 282 -16.80 -18.19 8.79
C ARG A 282 -15.36 -18.02 9.26
N GLU A 283 -14.56 -19.08 9.27
CA GLU A 283 -13.13 -18.94 9.49
C GLU A 283 -12.49 -18.08 8.39
N THR A 284 -11.62 -17.15 8.79
CA THR A 284 -10.81 -16.32 7.90
C THR A 284 -9.34 -16.54 8.17
N CYS A 285 -8.53 -16.55 7.12
CA CYS A 285 -7.07 -16.60 7.24
C CYS A 285 -6.44 -15.49 6.41
N PHE A 286 -6.36 -14.30 6.99
CA PHE A 286 -5.62 -13.16 6.48
C PHE A 286 -4.17 -13.21 6.96
N SER A 287 -3.26 -12.97 6.03
CA SER A 287 -1.83 -12.84 6.28
C SER A 287 -1.32 -11.55 5.65
N ALA A 288 -0.26 -11.01 6.22
CA ALA A 288 0.43 -9.87 5.65
C ALA A 288 1.72 -10.32 4.99
N GLY A 289 1.84 -10.06 3.70
CA GLY A 289 3.12 -10.03 3.01
C GLY A 289 3.68 -8.61 2.98
N ARG A 290 4.90 -8.47 2.44
CA ARG A 290 5.56 -7.17 2.24
C ARG A 290 4.67 -6.15 1.50
N HIS A 291 3.93 -6.60 0.50
CA HIS A 291 3.18 -5.74 -0.40
C HIS A 291 1.73 -5.57 0.01
N ILE A 292 1.09 -6.67 0.40
CA ILE A 292 -0.35 -6.75 0.57
C ILE A 292 -0.70 -7.55 1.82
N ILE A 293 -1.74 -7.12 2.52
CA ILE A 293 -2.52 -7.92 3.44
C ILE A 293 -3.74 -8.44 2.68
N GLN A 294 -3.88 -9.76 2.65
CA GLN A 294 -4.97 -10.44 1.98
C GLN A 294 -5.27 -11.77 2.65
N GLU A 295 -6.40 -12.35 2.29
CA GLU A 295 -6.66 -13.74 2.63
C GLU A 295 -5.67 -14.64 1.89
N GLN A 296 -5.21 -15.75 2.50
CA GLN A 296 -4.18 -16.67 1.99
C GLN A 296 -4.60 -17.33 0.67
N MET A 297 -4.53 -16.54 -0.40
CA MET A 297 -5.25 -16.78 -1.65
C MET A 297 -4.63 -17.94 -2.42
N LEU A 298 -3.30 -18.07 -2.39
CA LEU A 298 -2.59 -19.21 -2.98
C LEU A 298 -2.94 -20.54 -2.30
N LEU A 299 -3.18 -20.53 -0.98
CA LEU A 299 -3.59 -21.74 -0.26
C LEU A 299 -5.08 -22.04 -0.48
N ARG A 300 -5.94 -21.03 -0.44
CA ARG A 300 -7.39 -21.17 -0.67
C ARG A 300 -7.75 -21.58 -2.09
N ARG A 301 -6.97 -21.12 -3.08
CA ARG A 301 -7.19 -21.36 -4.52
C ARG A 301 -6.06 -22.20 -5.13
N LYS A 302 -5.39 -23.02 -4.31
CA LYS A 302 -4.21 -23.81 -4.66
C LYS A 302 -4.37 -24.55 -5.99
N ASP A 303 -5.47 -25.28 -6.16
CA ASP A 303 -5.68 -26.09 -7.37
C ASP A 303 -5.82 -25.20 -8.63
N GLU A 304 -6.45 -24.03 -8.54
CA GLU A 304 -6.52 -23.08 -9.66
C GLU A 304 -5.13 -22.58 -10.09
N PHE A 305 -4.23 -22.32 -9.14
CA PHE A 305 -2.85 -21.90 -9.45
C PHE A 305 -2.04 -23.03 -10.07
N LEU A 306 -2.17 -24.24 -9.54
CA LEU A 306 -1.49 -25.39 -10.09
C LEU A 306 -1.99 -25.70 -11.51
N ASP A 307 -3.30 -25.64 -11.75
CA ASP A 307 -3.87 -25.84 -13.09
C ASP A 307 -3.39 -24.78 -14.07
N GLY A 308 -3.24 -23.54 -13.61
CA GLY A 308 -2.63 -22.48 -14.40
C GLY A 308 -1.16 -22.71 -14.72
N LEU A 309 -0.37 -23.27 -13.80
CA LEU A 309 1.02 -23.65 -14.05
C LEU A 309 1.12 -24.80 -15.05
N ASP A 310 0.26 -25.81 -14.93
CA ASP A 310 0.20 -26.94 -15.87
C ASP A 310 -0.11 -26.51 -17.31
N VAL A 311 -0.85 -25.42 -17.49
CA VAL A 311 -1.09 -24.82 -18.81
C VAL A 311 0.06 -23.88 -19.21
N LEU A 312 0.59 -23.09 -18.28
CA LEU A 312 1.61 -22.09 -18.57
C LEU A 312 2.93 -22.73 -19.01
N PHE A 313 3.47 -23.66 -18.24
CA PHE A 313 4.82 -24.20 -18.49
C PHE A 313 4.98 -24.79 -19.90
N PRO A 314 4.08 -25.69 -20.37
CA PRO A 314 4.14 -26.21 -21.73
C PRO A 314 3.98 -25.11 -22.80
N ALA A 315 3.10 -24.13 -22.59
CA ALA A 315 2.93 -23.03 -23.52
C ALA A 315 4.19 -22.14 -23.62
N MET A 316 4.89 -21.91 -22.50
CA MET A 316 6.16 -21.20 -22.49
C MET A 316 7.25 -21.97 -23.25
N GLU A 317 7.29 -23.29 -23.11
CA GLU A 317 8.20 -24.14 -23.89
C GLU A 317 7.86 -24.11 -25.39
N GLU A 318 6.57 -24.16 -25.75
CA GLU A 318 6.10 -24.09 -27.15
C GLU A 318 6.51 -22.81 -27.87
N VAL A 319 6.49 -21.66 -27.18
CA VAL A 319 6.91 -20.37 -27.76
C VAL A 319 8.42 -20.19 -27.84
N GLY A 320 9.18 -21.17 -27.36
CA GLY A 320 10.63 -21.26 -27.48
C GLY A 320 11.41 -20.65 -26.32
N VAL A 321 10.83 -20.59 -25.10
CA VAL A 321 11.55 -20.15 -23.90
C VAL A 321 11.74 -21.29 -22.91
N THR A 322 12.70 -21.14 -22.01
CA THR A 322 12.96 -22.07 -20.89
C THR A 322 12.43 -21.45 -19.60
N PRO A 323 11.20 -21.81 -19.18
CA PRO A 323 10.59 -21.32 -17.93
C PRO A 323 11.08 -22.11 -16.70
N MET A 324 11.03 -21.49 -15.53
CA MET A 324 11.21 -22.18 -14.24
C MET A 324 10.61 -21.40 -13.07
N LEU A 325 10.13 -22.12 -12.04
CA LEU A 325 9.70 -21.51 -10.78
C LEU A 325 10.83 -20.69 -10.16
N ALA A 326 10.50 -19.53 -9.61
CA ALA A 326 11.47 -18.65 -8.97
C ALA A 326 10.93 -18.01 -7.68
N TYR A 327 11.81 -17.28 -7.00
CA TYR A 327 11.49 -16.39 -5.88
C TYR A 327 10.59 -17.05 -4.80
N GLY A 328 9.48 -16.42 -4.40
CA GLY A 328 8.61 -16.89 -3.32
C GLY A 328 8.00 -18.27 -3.63
N SER A 329 7.64 -18.50 -4.89
CA SER A 329 7.09 -19.78 -5.36
C SER A 329 8.11 -20.91 -5.27
N LEU A 330 9.36 -20.69 -5.70
CA LEU A 330 10.43 -21.66 -5.57
C LEU A 330 10.80 -21.88 -4.10
N LEU A 331 10.85 -20.82 -3.30
CA LEU A 331 11.16 -20.89 -1.87
C LEU A 331 10.13 -21.76 -1.14
N GLY A 332 8.84 -21.54 -1.41
CA GLY A 332 7.76 -22.36 -0.87
C GLY A 332 7.89 -23.83 -1.28
N ALA A 333 8.14 -24.11 -2.56
CA ALA A 333 8.32 -25.47 -3.07
C ALA A 333 9.52 -26.19 -2.41
N VAL A 334 10.66 -25.51 -2.27
CA VAL A 334 11.89 -26.11 -1.72
C VAL A 334 11.82 -26.27 -0.20
N ARG A 335 11.46 -25.20 0.52
CA ARG A 335 11.54 -25.13 1.99
C ARG A 335 10.28 -25.65 2.67
N ASP A 336 9.12 -25.13 2.29
CA ASP A 336 7.84 -25.36 3.01
C ASP A 336 7.00 -26.47 2.35
N LYS A 337 7.46 -27.00 1.21
CA LYS A 337 6.78 -28.01 0.38
C LYS A 337 5.36 -27.60 -0.02
N GLY A 338 5.14 -26.29 -0.19
CA GLY A 338 3.84 -25.70 -0.51
C GLY A 338 3.94 -24.20 -0.77
N PHE A 339 2.83 -23.56 -1.14
CA PHE A 339 2.79 -22.11 -1.24
C PHE A 339 3.07 -21.47 0.11
N LEU A 340 3.82 -20.37 0.09
CA LEU A 340 4.04 -19.56 1.28
C LEU A 340 2.70 -18.91 1.68
N PRO A 341 2.25 -19.01 2.95
CA PRO A 341 0.93 -18.52 3.34
C PRO A 341 0.73 -17.01 3.09
N HIS A 342 1.79 -16.22 3.30
CA HIS A 342 1.78 -14.76 3.19
C HIS A 342 2.04 -14.23 1.77
N ASP A 343 2.29 -15.12 0.81
CA ASP A 343 2.66 -14.75 -0.55
C ASP A 343 1.41 -14.45 -1.39
N ASP A 344 1.52 -13.49 -2.31
CA ASP A 344 0.39 -12.93 -3.03
C ASP A 344 0.36 -13.16 -4.54
N ASP A 345 1.43 -13.75 -5.09
CA ASP A 345 1.57 -14.09 -6.49
C ASP A 345 2.33 -15.41 -6.70
N VAL A 346 2.47 -15.79 -7.97
CA VAL A 346 3.31 -16.92 -8.39
C VAL A 346 4.31 -16.39 -9.39
N ASP A 347 5.59 -16.64 -9.10
CA ASP A 347 6.72 -16.09 -9.82
C ASP A 347 7.39 -17.15 -10.71
N VAL A 348 7.53 -16.81 -11.99
CA VAL A 348 8.25 -17.62 -12.98
C VAL A 348 9.32 -16.77 -13.64
N ILE A 349 10.56 -17.25 -13.68
CA ILE A 349 11.59 -16.67 -14.56
C ILE A 349 11.61 -17.44 -15.88
N TYR A 350 12.03 -16.79 -16.96
CA TYR A 350 12.29 -17.47 -18.23
C TYR A 350 13.60 -17.02 -18.87
N HIS A 351 14.20 -17.92 -19.64
CA HIS A 351 15.32 -17.61 -20.52
C HIS A 351 14.93 -17.91 -21.97
N ASP A 352 15.14 -16.95 -22.87
CA ASP A 352 14.78 -17.03 -24.30
C ASP A 352 16.00 -17.10 -25.22
N GLY A 353 17.18 -17.40 -24.64
CA GLY A 353 18.46 -17.43 -25.36
C GLY A 353 19.13 -16.05 -25.49
N SER A 354 18.54 -14.97 -25.00
CA SER A 354 19.13 -13.63 -25.08
C SER A 354 20.47 -13.53 -24.38
N THR A 355 21.41 -12.85 -25.03
CA THR A 355 22.80 -12.67 -24.57
C THR A 355 23.12 -11.26 -24.07
N SER A 356 22.14 -10.35 -24.10
CA SER A 356 22.22 -9.03 -23.48
C SER A 356 20.85 -8.57 -22.99
N TYR A 357 20.82 -7.51 -22.19
CA TYR A 357 19.58 -6.88 -21.74
C TYR A 357 18.74 -6.36 -22.92
N GLU A 358 19.39 -5.70 -23.89
CA GLU A 358 18.75 -5.11 -25.06
C GLU A 358 18.10 -6.18 -25.95
N GLU A 359 18.78 -7.32 -26.13
CA GLU A 359 18.26 -8.45 -26.89
C GLU A 359 17.01 -9.04 -26.21
N MET A 360 17.07 -9.26 -24.90
CA MET A 360 15.93 -9.72 -24.10
C MET A 360 14.75 -8.76 -24.24
N LEU A 361 15.00 -7.46 -24.14
CA LEU A 361 13.94 -6.45 -24.21
C LEU A 361 13.29 -6.40 -25.60
N ALA A 362 14.09 -6.54 -26.67
CA ALA A 362 13.61 -6.58 -28.04
C ALA A 362 12.73 -7.81 -28.31
N ARG A 363 13.13 -8.99 -27.83
CA ARG A 363 12.40 -10.26 -28.04
C ARG A 363 11.12 -10.37 -27.21
N ARG A 364 11.04 -9.67 -26.08
CA ARG A 364 9.89 -9.71 -25.18
C ARG A 364 8.58 -9.31 -25.86
N GLY A 365 8.61 -8.36 -26.79
CA GLY A 365 7.41 -7.94 -27.53
C GLY A 365 6.79 -9.08 -28.34
N ASP A 366 7.63 -9.77 -29.11
CA ASP A 366 7.21 -10.92 -29.93
C ASP A 366 6.71 -12.08 -29.06
N LEU A 367 7.37 -12.33 -27.92
CA LEU A 367 6.95 -13.34 -26.96
C LEU A 367 5.53 -13.09 -26.44
N VAL A 368 5.18 -11.83 -26.18
CA VAL A 368 3.84 -11.43 -25.75
C VAL A 368 2.80 -11.69 -26.84
N GLU A 369 3.11 -11.41 -28.10
CA GLU A 369 2.18 -11.72 -29.20
C GLU A 369 1.99 -13.23 -29.38
N LYS A 370 3.04 -14.03 -29.19
CA LYS A 370 2.91 -15.51 -29.19
C LYS A 370 2.00 -16.01 -28.06
N PHE A 371 2.13 -15.50 -26.84
CA PHE A 371 1.24 -15.88 -25.74
C PHE A 371 -0.23 -15.50 -26.01
N LYS A 372 -0.47 -14.33 -26.61
CA LYS A 372 -1.83 -13.93 -27.03
C LYS A 372 -2.39 -14.89 -28.08
N ALA A 373 -1.58 -15.34 -29.03
CA ALA A 373 -1.99 -16.31 -30.04
C ALA A 373 -2.37 -17.66 -29.42
N LEU A 374 -1.73 -18.05 -28.30
CA LEU A 374 -2.09 -19.22 -27.49
C LEU A 374 -3.29 -18.97 -26.55
N GLY A 375 -3.94 -17.81 -26.62
CA GLY A 375 -5.16 -17.48 -25.86
C GLY A 375 -4.92 -16.88 -24.47
N PHE A 376 -3.67 -16.63 -24.07
CA PHE A 376 -3.38 -15.96 -22.80
C PHE A 376 -3.79 -14.49 -22.85
N ARG A 377 -4.32 -13.99 -21.73
CA ARG A 377 -4.58 -12.57 -21.55
C ARG A 377 -3.40 -11.90 -20.88
N MET A 378 -2.97 -10.76 -21.40
CA MET A 378 -1.94 -9.97 -20.74
C MET A 378 -2.50 -9.33 -19.47
N GLY A 379 -1.75 -9.47 -18.38
CA GLY A 379 -1.99 -8.80 -17.12
C GLY A 379 -1.28 -7.45 -17.03
N ARG A 380 -0.78 -7.16 -15.83
CA ARG A 380 -0.04 -5.94 -15.51
C ARG A 380 1.39 -6.01 -16.07
N TRP A 381 1.86 -4.87 -16.55
CA TRP A 381 3.26 -4.59 -16.82
C TRP A 381 3.89 -3.89 -15.62
N LYS A 382 5.08 -4.34 -15.19
CA LYS A 382 5.86 -3.77 -14.08
C LYS A 382 7.32 -3.69 -14.52
N ASN A 383 7.81 -2.51 -14.92
CA ASN A 383 9.14 -2.37 -15.52
C ASN A 383 9.39 -3.38 -16.64
N ASP A 384 10.26 -4.36 -16.40
CA ASP A 384 10.64 -5.35 -17.38
C ASP A 384 9.82 -6.64 -17.35
N ASN A 385 9.14 -6.91 -16.23
CA ASN A 385 8.30 -8.06 -16.05
C ASN A 385 6.84 -7.76 -16.43
N PHE A 386 6.12 -8.82 -16.79
CA PHE A 386 4.71 -8.78 -17.12
C PHE A 386 3.99 -9.92 -16.41
N SER A 387 2.67 -9.93 -16.45
CA SER A 387 1.89 -11.07 -15.97
C SER A 387 1.08 -11.68 -17.09
N LEU A 388 0.94 -12.99 -17.03
CA LEU A 388 0.05 -13.76 -17.87
C LEU A 388 -1.16 -14.18 -17.05
N ARG A 389 -2.35 -13.99 -17.61
CA ARG A 389 -3.61 -14.39 -16.99
C ARG A 389 -4.14 -15.65 -17.67
N GLN A 390 -4.42 -16.64 -16.84
CA GLN A 390 -5.10 -17.87 -17.22
C GLN A 390 -6.33 -18.01 -16.32
N GLY A 391 -7.53 -18.01 -16.91
CA GLY A 391 -8.77 -17.94 -16.14
C GLY A 391 -8.80 -16.75 -15.17
N ASN A 392 -8.97 -17.05 -13.89
CA ASN A 392 -9.05 -16.07 -12.79
C ASN A 392 -7.74 -15.91 -12.00
N ILE A 393 -6.63 -16.49 -12.47
CA ILE A 393 -5.32 -16.32 -11.84
C ILE A 393 -4.39 -15.46 -12.70
N SER A 394 -3.36 -14.92 -12.07
CA SER A 394 -2.32 -14.10 -12.71
C SER A 394 -0.97 -14.63 -12.24
N LEU A 395 -0.07 -14.90 -13.17
CA LEU A 395 1.27 -15.41 -12.93
C LEU A 395 2.28 -14.32 -13.35
N ASP A 396 3.20 -13.94 -12.48
CA ASP A 396 4.19 -12.91 -12.76
C ASP A 396 5.42 -13.54 -13.44
N ILE A 397 5.78 -13.00 -14.61
CA ILE A 397 6.77 -13.55 -15.54
C ILE A 397 7.96 -12.60 -15.66
N PHE A 398 9.13 -13.09 -15.29
CA PHE A 398 10.36 -12.32 -15.19
C PHE A 398 11.38 -12.73 -16.25
N PRO A 399 11.85 -11.80 -17.09
CA PRO A 399 12.84 -12.12 -18.09
C PRO A 399 14.24 -12.31 -17.50
N THR A 400 15.09 -13.01 -18.23
CA THR A 400 16.53 -13.17 -17.93
C THR A 400 17.37 -13.04 -19.20
N TRP A 401 18.65 -12.71 -19.05
CA TRP A 401 19.63 -12.76 -20.15
C TRP A 401 20.96 -13.33 -19.68
N ARG A 402 21.80 -13.77 -20.62
CA ARG A 402 23.07 -14.42 -20.32
C ARG A 402 24.27 -13.62 -20.83
N GLU A 403 25.23 -13.32 -19.97
CA GLU A 403 26.54 -12.81 -20.42
C GLU A 403 27.61 -13.84 -20.02
N GLY A 404 28.13 -14.56 -21.02
CA GLY A 404 29.10 -15.64 -20.81
C GLY A 404 28.57 -16.75 -19.88
N ASN A 405 29.22 -16.92 -18.73
CA ASN A 405 28.89 -17.93 -17.72
C ASN A 405 28.01 -17.38 -16.58
N LYS A 406 27.33 -16.26 -16.81
CA LYS A 406 26.42 -15.63 -15.85
C LYS A 406 25.03 -15.49 -16.47
N LEU A 407 23.99 -15.72 -15.66
CA LEU A 407 22.62 -15.34 -15.98
C LEU A 407 22.26 -14.12 -15.12
N TYR A 408 21.64 -13.12 -15.72
CA TYR A 408 21.08 -11.97 -15.02
C TYR A 408 19.60 -12.18 -14.81
N THR A 409 19.18 -12.05 -13.56
CA THR A 409 17.77 -12.13 -13.15
C THR A 409 17.55 -11.16 -11.99
N MET A 410 16.29 -10.87 -11.66
CA MET A 410 15.97 -9.88 -10.64
C MET A 410 16.33 -10.43 -9.26
N ARG A 411 17.27 -9.76 -8.57
CA ARG A 411 17.64 -10.11 -7.20
C ARG A 411 16.79 -9.37 -6.19
N LYS A 412 16.55 -8.09 -6.44
CA LYS A 412 15.73 -7.20 -5.63
C LYS A 412 14.99 -6.27 -6.54
N TYR A 413 13.68 -6.15 -6.45
CA TYR A 413 12.94 -5.31 -7.40
C TYR A 413 13.38 -3.84 -7.36
N PRO A 414 13.70 -3.19 -8.50
CA PRO A 414 13.74 -3.70 -9.89
C PRO A 414 15.16 -4.00 -10.41
N GLN A 415 16.11 -4.22 -9.52
CA GLN A 415 17.53 -4.46 -9.77
C GLN A 415 17.80 -5.90 -10.22
N TYR A 416 18.48 -6.01 -11.36
CA TYR A 416 19.03 -7.27 -11.88
C TYR A 416 20.46 -7.45 -11.41
N GLU A 417 20.81 -8.68 -11.04
CA GLU A 417 22.16 -9.07 -10.70
C GLU A 417 22.51 -10.41 -11.33
N ALA A 418 23.81 -10.66 -11.47
CA ALA A 418 24.32 -11.91 -12.01
C ALA A 418 24.31 -13.04 -10.98
N ILE A 419 23.91 -14.23 -11.43
CA ILE A 419 24.14 -15.52 -10.79
C ILE A 419 24.93 -16.41 -11.75
N ALA A 420 25.75 -17.34 -11.24
CA ALA A 420 26.49 -18.25 -12.11
C ALA A 420 25.50 -19.13 -12.90
N LEU A 421 25.68 -19.18 -14.22
CA LEU A 421 24.76 -19.85 -15.16
C LEU A 421 24.44 -21.28 -14.74
N LYS A 422 25.46 -22.02 -14.28
CA LYS A 422 25.34 -23.42 -13.83
C LYS A 422 24.38 -23.65 -12.65
N HIS A 423 24.03 -22.62 -11.89
CA HIS A 423 23.03 -22.73 -10.80
C HIS A 423 21.60 -22.58 -11.31
N VAL A 424 21.42 -22.14 -12.57
CA VAL A 424 20.10 -21.87 -13.15
C VAL A 424 19.82 -22.76 -14.34
N LEU A 425 20.76 -22.90 -15.27
CA LEU A 425 20.63 -23.66 -16.49
C LEU A 425 21.69 -24.77 -16.59
N PRO A 426 21.34 -25.95 -17.15
CA PRO A 426 20.01 -26.37 -17.60
C PRO A 426 19.04 -26.55 -16.42
N THR A 427 17.74 -26.41 -16.65
CA THR A 427 16.73 -26.51 -15.59
C THR A 427 16.71 -27.90 -14.93
N SER A 428 16.47 -27.92 -13.62
CA SER A 428 16.08 -29.12 -12.88
C SER A 428 14.55 -29.21 -12.79
N ARG A 429 14.03 -30.14 -11.97
CA ARG A 429 12.60 -30.24 -11.65
C ARG A 429 12.40 -30.31 -10.15
N ILE A 430 11.29 -29.77 -9.67
CA ILE A 430 10.88 -29.80 -8.25
C ILE A 430 9.46 -30.35 -8.12
N ASP A 431 9.23 -31.15 -7.08
CA ASP A 431 7.89 -31.58 -6.69
C ASP A 431 7.17 -30.45 -5.93
N PHE A 432 5.95 -30.16 -6.35
CA PHE A 432 5.13 -29.12 -5.77
C PHE A 432 3.66 -29.55 -5.78
N TYR A 433 3.13 -29.87 -4.59
CA TYR A 433 1.78 -30.46 -4.43
C TYR A 433 1.52 -31.70 -5.29
N GLY A 434 2.53 -32.57 -5.44
CA GLY A 434 2.42 -33.80 -6.24
C GLY A 434 2.49 -33.58 -7.76
N ARG A 435 2.70 -32.33 -8.22
CA ARG A 435 3.01 -31.99 -9.61
C ARG A 435 4.49 -31.69 -9.73
N SER A 436 5.06 -31.90 -10.91
CA SER A 436 6.49 -31.68 -11.15
C SER A 436 6.66 -30.48 -12.08
N TYR A 437 7.42 -29.47 -11.64
CA TYR A 437 7.63 -28.24 -12.42
C TYR A 437 9.11 -27.97 -12.68
N PRO A 438 9.48 -27.28 -13.78
CA PRO A 438 10.83 -26.79 -14.01
C PRO A 438 11.31 -25.86 -12.89
N ALA A 439 12.56 -26.03 -12.47
CA ALA A 439 13.23 -25.23 -11.46
C ALA A 439 14.67 -24.89 -11.92
N PRO A 440 15.36 -23.92 -11.29
CA PRO A 440 16.78 -23.70 -11.51
C PRO A 440 17.60 -24.99 -11.37
N ALA A 441 18.72 -25.11 -12.08
CA ALA A 441 19.62 -26.27 -12.01
C ALA A 441 19.98 -26.69 -10.57
N ASP A 442 20.19 -25.69 -9.71
CA ASP A 442 20.47 -25.82 -8.29
C ASP A 442 19.55 -24.86 -7.51
N PRO A 443 18.35 -25.33 -7.11
CA PRO A 443 17.36 -24.49 -6.44
C PRO A 443 17.89 -23.87 -5.15
N GLU A 444 18.69 -24.61 -4.37
CA GLU A 444 19.24 -24.13 -3.10
C GLU A 444 20.28 -23.02 -3.32
N ALA A 445 21.16 -23.16 -4.32
CA ALA A 445 22.11 -22.10 -4.66
C ALA A 445 21.39 -20.84 -5.19
N PHE A 446 20.32 -21.02 -5.98
CA PHE A 446 19.48 -19.90 -6.43
C PHE A 446 18.84 -19.17 -5.25
N LEU A 447 18.23 -19.90 -4.31
CA LEU A 447 17.59 -19.32 -3.13
C LEU A 447 18.60 -18.66 -2.18
N LYS A 448 19.78 -19.26 -1.99
CA LYS A 448 20.88 -18.66 -1.22
C LYS A 448 21.39 -17.37 -1.86
N TRP A 449 21.47 -17.30 -3.19
CA TRP A 449 21.83 -16.08 -3.90
C TRP A 449 20.75 -14.99 -3.75
N ARG A 450 19.46 -15.38 -3.86
CA ARG A 450 18.31 -14.47 -3.79
C ARG A 450 18.04 -13.91 -2.39
N TYR A 451 18.09 -14.76 -1.36
CA TYR A 451 17.66 -14.44 0.01
C TYR A 451 18.82 -14.41 1.02
N GLY A 452 20.04 -14.78 0.61
CA GLY A 452 21.19 -14.87 1.51
C GLY A 452 21.27 -16.21 2.24
N SER A 453 22.26 -16.36 3.12
CA SER A 453 22.50 -17.62 3.85
C SER A 453 21.38 -18.02 4.83
N GLY A 454 20.51 -17.07 5.21
CA GLY A 454 19.39 -17.29 6.12
C GLY A 454 18.13 -17.87 5.47
N TRP A 455 18.11 -18.11 4.15
CA TRP A 455 16.91 -18.48 3.39
C TRP A 455 16.16 -19.72 3.89
N THR A 456 16.86 -20.63 4.56
CA THR A 456 16.30 -21.84 5.16
C THR A 456 15.44 -21.57 6.39
N LYS A 457 15.54 -20.37 6.98
CA LYS A 457 14.65 -19.90 8.05
C LYS A 457 13.51 -19.09 7.43
N SER A 458 12.29 -19.32 7.89
CA SER A 458 11.14 -18.52 7.46
C SER A 458 11.30 -17.08 7.93
N ASP A 459 11.20 -16.15 6.99
CA ASP A 459 11.16 -14.71 7.26
C ASP A 459 10.04 -14.08 6.42
N PRO A 460 8.79 -14.10 6.92
CA PRO A 460 7.65 -13.43 6.26
C PRO A 460 7.83 -11.92 6.13
N TYR A 461 8.79 -11.37 6.88
CA TYR A 461 9.10 -9.94 6.96
C TYR A 461 10.33 -9.57 6.14
N TYR A 462 10.81 -10.49 5.29
CA TYR A 462 11.92 -10.19 4.38
C TYR A 462 11.59 -8.92 3.59
N GLU A 463 12.44 -7.91 3.78
CA GLU A 463 12.33 -6.64 3.05
C GLU A 463 11.03 -5.85 3.40
N TRP A 464 10.60 -5.89 4.67
CA TRP A 464 9.38 -5.25 5.18
C TRP A 464 9.26 -3.75 4.90
N SER A 465 8.03 -3.24 4.92
CA SER A 465 7.70 -1.83 4.60
C SER A 465 8.21 -0.81 5.63
N TRP A 466 8.58 -1.25 6.85
CA TRP A 466 9.15 -0.41 7.91
C TRP A 466 10.10 -1.23 8.80
N PRO A 467 10.98 -0.59 9.59
CA PRO A 467 11.85 -1.32 10.52
C PRO A 467 11.04 -2.06 11.60
N LEU A 468 11.39 -3.31 11.86
CA LEU A 468 10.90 -4.12 12.97
C LEU A 468 12.07 -4.31 13.97
N LYS A 469 11.84 -4.00 15.25
CA LYS A 469 12.86 -3.93 16.30
C LYS A 469 13.44 -5.29 16.70
N ASP A 470 12.67 -6.35 16.51
CA ASP A 470 13.00 -7.76 16.79
C ASP A 470 13.29 -8.56 15.52
N HIS A 471 13.46 -7.88 14.37
CA HIS A 471 13.91 -8.50 13.11
C HIS A 471 15.45 -8.45 13.06
N ALA A 472 16.06 -9.63 12.91
CA ALA A 472 17.49 -9.88 13.10
C ALA A 472 18.35 -9.53 11.87
#